data_AF-A0A7S1JWP0-F1
#
_entry.id   AF-A0A7S1JWP0-F1
#
_cell.length_a   1.000
_cell.length_b   1.000
_cell.length_c   1.000
_cell.angle_alpha   90.00
_cell.angle_beta   90.00
_cell.angle_gamma   90.00
#
_symmetry.space_group_name_H-M   'P 1'
#
loop_
_entity.id
_entity.type
_entity.pdbx_description
1 polymer ?
#
loop_
_entity_poly.entity_id
_entity_poly.type
_entity_poly.pdbx_seq_one_letter_code
_entity_poly.pdbx_strand_id
1 'polypeptide(L)'
;NEILSDEVPSTWRRTLEQAVLDGGSTYREVVFFHKRSKSLIVTDFCATINEDFISQQPFLDKLATRTVARAIGIYERVGLLVEGVLNRYRARNQVFLQRVCSWEVTCIVASHGSSPIEGGPVWETLLGLFRRLQDTTGIDEEAQNATTVAVAAEKPPTA
;
A
#
# COMPACT_ATOMS: atom_id res chain seq x y z
N ASN A 1 9.96 -11.76 20.18
CA ASN A 1 9.27 -11.00 19.12
C ASN A 1 9.28 -11.81 17.85
N GLU A 2 8.10 -12.21 17.39
CA GLU A 2 7.92 -12.92 16.13
C GLU A 2 7.81 -11.88 15.00
N ILE A 3 8.47 -12.14 13.87
CA ILE A 3 8.43 -11.24 12.69
C ILE A 3 7.17 -11.59 11.89
N LEU A 4 6.33 -10.59 11.63
CA LEU A 4 5.15 -10.77 10.77
C LEU A 4 5.59 -10.98 9.31
N SER A 5 5.17 -12.12 8.74
CA SER A 5 5.44 -12.53 7.36
C SER A 5 4.14 -12.60 6.54
N ASP A 6 4.18 -13.12 5.32
CA ASP A 6 2.95 -13.40 4.56
C ASP A 6 2.20 -14.65 5.06
N GLU A 7 2.80 -15.41 5.97
CA GLU A 7 2.15 -16.54 6.63
C GLU A 7 1.38 -16.05 7.85
N VAL A 8 0.10 -16.41 7.90
CA VAL A 8 -0.78 -16.03 9.01
C VAL A 8 -0.63 -17.06 10.13
N PRO A 9 -0.22 -16.65 11.36
CA PRO A 9 -0.16 -17.54 12.51
C PRO A 9 -1.42 -18.39 12.71
N SER A 10 -1.22 -19.64 13.14
CA SER A 10 -2.30 -20.61 13.29
C SER A 10 -3.38 -20.19 14.30
N THR A 11 -2.99 -19.38 15.28
CA THR A 11 -3.84 -18.82 16.33
C THR A 11 -4.94 -17.92 15.81
N TRP A 12 -4.71 -17.19 14.71
CA TRP A 12 -5.67 -16.23 14.17
C TRP A 12 -6.02 -16.43 12.68
N ARG A 13 -5.46 -17.43 11.99
CA ARG A 13 -5.73 -17.69 10.55
C ARG A 13 -7.21 -17.92 10.19
N ARG A 14 -8.02 -18.31 11.18
CA ARG A 14 -9.48 -18.48 11.02
C ARG A 14 -10.23 -17.15 11.02
N THR A 15 -9.63 -16.11 11.60
CA THR A 15 -10.25 -14.81 11.85
C THR A 15 -9.68 -13.73 10.93
N LEU A 16 -8.37 -13.76 10.73
CA LEU A 16 -7.62 -12.77 9.96
C LEU A 16 -6.93 -13.42 8.76
N GLU A 17 -6.79 -12.64 7.69
CA GLU A 17 -5.71 -12.79 6.70
C GLU A 17 -4.74 -11.63 6.85
N GLN A 18 -3.55 -11.75 6.29
CA GLN A 18 -2.58 -10.66 6.25
C GLN A 18 -1.82 -10.63 4.92
N ALA A 19 -1.33 -9.45 4.56
CA ALA A 19 -0.46 -9.24 3.41
C ALA A 19 0.65 -8.26 3.79
N VAL A 20 1.88 -8.54 3.37
CA VAL A 20 3.03 -7.68 3.66
C VAL A 20 3.34 -6.78 2.48
N LEU A 21 3.37 -5.47 2.72
CA LEU A 21 3.93 -4.48 1.82
C LEU A 21 5.44 -4.40 2.05
N ASP A 22 6.23 -4.78 1.03
CA ASP A 22 7.68 -4.71 1.03
C ASP A 22 8.19 -3.44 0.33
N GLY A 23 8.58 -2.45 1.11
CA GLY A 23 9.25 -1.23 0.64
C GLY A 23 10.78 -1.30 0.74
N GLY A 24 11.37 -2.50 0.76
CA GLY A 24 12.80 -2.71 0.90
C GLY A 24 13.30 -2.50 2.33
N SER A 25 14.52 -1.99 2.49
CA SER A 25 15.14 -1.79 3.81
C SER A 25 14.57 -0.62 4.60
N THR A 26 13.83 0.29 3.95
CA THR A 26 13.38 1.55 4.55
C THR A 26 11.92 1.52 5.00
N TYR A 27 11.13 0.58 4.50
CA TYR A 27 9.69 0.54 4.76
C TYR A 27 9.16 -0.88 4.66
N ARG A 28 8.38 -1.31 5.65
CA ARG A 28 7.68 -2.59 5.66
C ARG A 28 6.41 -2.43 6.47
N GLU A 29 5.29 -2.83 5.89
CA GLU A 29 3.99 -2.71 6.54
C GLU A 29 3.20 -4.00 6.38
N VAL A 30 2.30 -4.29 7.31
CA VAL A 30 1.39 -5.43 7.25
C VAL A 30 -0.03 -4.92 7.35
N VAL A 31 -0.88 -5.31 6.39
CA VAL A 31 -2.32 -5.08 6.46
C VAL A 31 -3.02 -6.37 6.84
N PHE A 32 -4.13 -6.26 7.54
CA PHE A 32 -4.93 -7.40 7.96
C PHE A 32 -6.33 -7.33 7.38
N PHE A 33 -6.91 -8.48 7.08
CA PHE A 33 -8.30 -8.58 6.65
C PHE A 33 -9.10 -9.39 7.64
N HIS A 34 -10.07 -8.77 8.29
CA HIS A 34 -10.99 -9.46 9.19
C HIS A 34 -12.15 -10.08 8.41
N LYS A 35 -12.11 -11.41 8.25
CA LYS A 35 -12.98 -12.17 7.37
C LYS A 35 -14.47 -11.97 7.66
N ARG A 36 -14.84 -11.96 8.96
CA ARG A 36 -16.25 -11.91 9.38
C ARG A 36 -16.89 -10.55 9.11
N SER A 37 -16.20 -9.46 9.40
CA SER A 37 -16.73 -8.10 9.20
C SER A 37 -16.35 -7.50 7.86
N LYS A 38 -15.55 -8.19 7.05
CA LYS A 38 -15.04 -7.71 5.76
C LYS A 38 -14.27 -6.39 5.90
N SER A 39 -13.53 -6.27 7.01
CA SER A 39 -12.79 -5.05 7.34
C SER A 39 -11.32 -5.19 6.93
N LEU A 40 -10.84 -4.24 6.14
CA LEU A 40 -9.42 -4.06 5.92
C LEU A 40 -8.86 -3.22 7.07
N ILE A 41 -8.00 -3.81 7.88
CA ILE A 41 -7.29 -3.12 8.95
C ILE A 41 -5.93 -2.70 8.39
N VAL A 42 -5.72 -1.40 8.35
CA VAL A 42 -4.51 -0.77 7.86
C VAL A 42 -3.85 0.02 8.98
N THR A 43 -2.53 -0.03 9.04
CA THR A 43 -1.76 0.73 10.00
C THR A 43 -1.53 2.16 9.48
N ASP A 44 -0.32 2.46 9.02
CA ASP A 44 0.05 3.76 8.45
C ASP A 44 -0.20 3.83 6.93
N PHE A 45 -0.89 2.84 6.36
CA PHE A 45 -1.22 2.75 4.95
C PHE A 45 -2.00 3.98 4.48
N CYS A 46 -3.01 4.39 5.26
CA CYS A 46 -3.79 5.58 5.02
C CYS A 46 -3.97 6.39 6.30
N ALA A 47 -4.14 7.69 6.12
CA ALA A 47 -4.35 8.61 7.23
C ALA A 47 -5.24 9.77 6.80
N THR A 48 -5.87 10.37 7.80
CA THR A 48 -6.52 11.68 7.70
C THR A 48 -6.03 12.56 8.83
N ILE A 49 -5.67 13.81 8.49
CA ILE A 49 -5.44 14.87 9.47
C ILE A 49 -6.56 15.88 9.32
N ASN A 50 -7.31 16.10 10.39
CA ASN A 50 -8.38 17.09 10.44
C ASN A 50 -7.93 18.38 11.12
N GLU A 51 -8.70 19.43 10.91
CA GLU A 51 -8.51 20.75 11.48
C GLU A 51 -8.63 20.71 12.99
N ASP A 52 -9.45 19.81 13.56
CA ASP A 52 -9.55 19.61 15.00
C ASP A 52 -8.21 19.20 15.62
N PHE A 53 -7.51 18.23 15.03
CA PHE A 53 -6.17 17.83 15.47
C PHE A 53 -5.15 18.97 15.30
N ILE A 54 -5.16 19.63 14.15
CA ILE A 54 -4.26 20.75 13.87
C ILE A 54 -4.50 21.93 14.83
N SER A 55 -5.76 22.18 15.20
CA SER A 55 -6.16 23.33 16.02
C SER A 55 -5.52 23.29 17.42
N GLN A 56 -5.25 22.09 17.93
CA GLN A 56 -4.67 21.80 19.25
C GLN A 56 -3.14 22.01 19.30
N GLN A 57 -2.50 22.22 18.16
CA GLN A 57 -1.04 22.37 18.06
C GLN A 57 -0.58 23.82 18.28
N PRO A 58 0.67 24.04 18.73
CA PRO A 58 1.32 25.35 18.72
C PRO A 58 1.29 26.00 17.34
N PHE A 59 1.37 27.34 17.28
CA PHE A 59 1.16 28.10 16.03
C PHE A 59 2.07 27.65 14.86
N LEU A 60 3.36 27.43 15.11
CA LEU A 60 4.30 27.01 14.08
C LEU A 60 4.01 25.58 13.59
N ASP A 61 3.77 24.65 14.52
CA ASP A 61 3.44 23.25 14.21
C ASP A 61 2.13 23.16 13.43
N LYS A 62 1.14 23.99 13.80
CA LYS A 62 -0.13 24.12 13.08
C LYS A 62 0.06 24.51 11.62
N LEU A 63 0.95 25.45 11.33
CA LEU A 63 1.26 25.85 9.96
C LEU A 63 2.02 24.75 9.21
N ALA A 64 3.01 24.14 9.86
CA ALA A 64 3.81 23.06 9.28
C ALA A 64 2.95 21.82 8.97
N THR A 65 2.22 21.30 9.96
CA THR A 65 1.33 20.14 9.84
C THR A 65 0.29 20.38 8.76
N ARG A 66 -0.39 21.53 8.72
CA ARG A 66 -1.39 21.81 7.69
C ARG A 66 -0.78 21.83 6.29
N THR A 67 0.42 22.41 6.15
CA THR A 67 1.12 22.49 4.85
C THR A 67 1.52 21.09 4.38
N VAL A 68 2.13 20.29 5.25
CA VAL A 68 2.53 18.91 4.93
C VAL A 68 1.32 18.04 4.64
N ALA A 69 0.27 18.09 5.47
CA ALA A 69 -0.95 17.32 5.30
C ALA A 69 -1.63 17.61 3.94
N ARG A 70 -1.62 18.87 3.49
CA ARG A 70 -2.10 19.24 2.15
C ARG A 70 -1.19 18.71 1.05
N ALA A 71 0.13 18.84 1.21
CA ALA A 71 1.10 18.39 0.21
C ALA A 71 1.04 16.87 -0.03
N ILE A 72 0.83 16.08 1.03
CA ILE A 72 0.69 14.62 0.94
C ILE A 72 -0.76 14.16 0.81
N GLY A 73 -1.70 15.10 0.71
CA GLY A 73 -3.10 14.81 0.38
C GLY A 73 -3.94 14.16 1.49
N ILE A 74 -3.58 14.31 2.77
CA ILE A 74 -4.31 13.76 3.93
C ILE A 74 -5.10 14.81 4.74
N TYR A 75 -5.08 16.08 4.33
CA TYR A 75 -5.82 17.15 5.02
C TYR A 75 -7.32 17.09 4.72
N GLU A 76 -8.15 16.90 5.75
CA GLU A 76 -9.64 16.80 5.67
C GLU A 76 -10.15 15.69 4.73
N ARG A 77 -9.29 14.73 4.38
CA ARG A 77 -9.62 13.58 3.55
C ARG A 77 -8.67 12.43 3.83
N VAL A 78 -9.15 11.20 3.61
CA VAL A 78 -8.29 10.01 3.65
C VAL A 78 -7.34 10.07 2.46
N GLY A 79 -6.04 10.05 2.74
CA GLY A 79 -4.99 9.91 1.73
C GLY A 79 -4.20 8.62 1.92
N LEU A 80 -3.61 8.15 0.83
CA LEU A 80 -2.78 6.95 0.78
C LEU A 80 -1.31 7.33 0.96
N LEU A 81 -0.69 6.88 2.05
CA LEU A 81 0.71 7.23 2.35
C LEU A 81 1.71 6.32 1.63
N VAL A 82 1.26 5.15 1.18
CA VAL A 82 2.12 4.13 0.56
C VAL A 82 2.17 4.18 -0.96
N GLU A 83 1.50 5.12 -1.61
CA GLU A 83 1.46 5.18 -3.08
C GLU A 83 2.86 5.24 -3.70
N GLY A 84 3.77 6.03 -3.12
CA GLY A 84 5.16 6.11 -3.56
C GLY A 84 5.94 4.79 -3.38
N VAL A 85 5.67 4.07 -2.28
CA VAL A 85 6.29 2.75 -1.99
C VAL A 85 5.79 1.72 -3.00
N LEU A 86 4.48 1.65 -3.23
CA LEU A 86 3.86 0.72 -4.17
C LEU A 86 4.31 0.98 -5.61
N ASN A 87 4.45 2.23 -6.02
CA ASN A 87 5.01 2.58 -7.33
C ASN A 87 6.48 2.17 -7.45
N ARG A 88 7.31 2.50 -6.45
CA ARG A 88 8.76 2.23 -6.48
C ARG A 88 9.09 0.74 -6.39
N TYR A 89 8.38 -0.01 -5.56
CA TYR A 89 8.62 -1.43 -5.29
C TYR A 89 7.53 -2.33 -5.87
N ARG A 90 6.89 -1.88 -6.95
CA ARG A 90 5.76 -2.57 -7.60
C ARG A 90 6.01 -4.05 -7.86
N ALA A 91 7.15 -4.39 -8.48
CA ALA A 91 7.48 -5.78 -8.82
C ALA A 91 7.57 -6.70 -7.59
N ARG A 92 8.06 -6.17 -6.45
CA ARG A 92 8.14 -6.91 -5.18
C ARG A 92 6.78 -7.13 -4.54
N ASN A 93 5.82 -6.26 -4.84
CA ASN A 93 4.52 -6.22 -4.20
C ASN A 93 3.39 -6.81 -5.05
N GLN A 94 3.69 -7.56 -6.11
CA GLN A 94 2.66 -8.22 -6.93
C GLN A 94 1.77 -9.17 -6.10
N VAL A 95 2.38 -9.99 -5.24
CA VAL A 95 1.64 -10.91 -4.35
C VAL A 95 0.79 -10.15 -3.34
N PHE A 96 1.33 -9.07 -2.77
CA PHE A 96 0.59 -8.17 -1.89
C PHE A 96 -0.65 -7.60 -2.60
N LEU A 97 -0.45 -7.00 -3.79
CA LEU A 97 -1.52 -6.41 -4.59
C LEU A 97 -2.59 -7.44 -4.96
N GLN A 98 -2.19 -8.63 -5.42
CA GLN A 98 -3.11 -9.71 -5.76
C GLN A 98 -3.93 -10.16 -4.54
N ARG A 99 -3.27 -10.35 -3.39
CA ARG A 99 -3.95 -10.79 -2.17
C ARG A 99 -4.95 -9.74 -1.69
N VAL A 100 -4.54 -8.48 -1.59
CA VAL A 100 -5.43 -7.40 -1.13
C VAL A 100 -6.60 -7.19 -2.10
N CYS A 101 -6.37 -7.24 -3.42
CA CYS A 101 -7.44 -7.15 -4.42
C CYS A 101 -8.43 -8.33 -4.38
N SER A 102 -8.04 -9.48 -3.82
CA SER A 102 -8.92 -10.65 -3.70
C SER A 102 -9.91 -10.56 -2.53
N TRP A 103 -9.69 -9.61 -1.61
CA TRP A 103 -10.53 -9.46 -0.43
C TRP A 103 -11.79 -8.64 -0.73
N GLU A 104 -12.93 -9.14 -0.28
CA GLU A 104 -14.18 -8.40 -0.32
C GLU A 104 -14.23 -7.44 0.88
N VAL A 105 -13.75 -6.20 0.69
CA VAL A 105 -13.68 -5.18 1.74
C VAL A 105 -14.94 -4.31 1.73
N THR A 106 -15.56 -4.14 2.89
CA THR A 106 -16.72 -3.25 3.11
C THR A 106 -16.39 -2.02 3.96
N CYS A 107 -15.34 -2.09 4.78
CA CYS A 107 -14.85 -0.95 5.55
C CYS A 107 -13.34 -1.00 5.78
N ILE A 108 -12.75 0.17 6.02
CA ILE A 108 -11.33 0.31 6.33
C ILE A 108 -11.18 0.80 7.77
N VAL A 109 -10.38 0.10 8.57
CA VAL A 109 -10.00 0.49 9.93
C VAL A 109 -8.57 1.02 9.86
N ALA A 110 -8.38 2.31 10.12
CA ALA A 110 -7.10 3.00 10.00
C ALA A 110 -6.58 3.37 11.38
N SER A 111 -5.26 3.46 11.54
CA SER A 111 -4.65 3.86 12.82
C SER A 111 -4.73 5.37 13.08
N HIS A 112 -4.95 6.17 12.02
CA HIS A 112 -4.92 7.63 12.08
C HIS A 112 -6.15 8.28 11.45
N GLY A 113 -6.72 9.25 12.16
CA GLY A 113 -7.86 10.03 11.71
C GLY A 113 -9.20 9.36 11.98
N SER A 114 -10.22 9.74 11.22
CA SER A 114 -11.58 9.20 11.36
C SER A 114 -11.61 7.73 10.93
N SER A 115 -11.91 6.84 11.88
CA SER A 115 -12.05 5.40 11.66
C SER A 115 -13.26 4.86 12.44
N PRO A 116 -14.03 3.89 11.89
CA PRO A 116 -13.88 3.26 10.58
C PRO A 116 -14.25 4.17 9.41
N ILE A 117 -13.63 3.91 8.26
CA ILE A 117 -13.93 4.58 6.98
C ILE A 117 -14.85 3.64 6.20
N GLU A 118 -16.00 4.15 5.75
CA GLU A 118 -16.87 3.39 4.84
C GLU A 118 -16.11 3.07 3.55
N GLY A 119 -16.06 1.78 3.22
CA GLY A 119 -15.13 1.27 2.21
C GLY A 119 -15.33 1.94 0.86
N GLY A 120 -16.57 2.12 0.39
CA GLY A 120 -16.90 2.47 -1.01
C GLY A 120 -15.89 3.41 -1.70
N PRO A 121 -15.89 4.73 -1.46
CA PRO A 121 -15.06 5.65 -2.24
C PRO A 121 -13.54 5.46 -2.08
N VAL A 122 -13.07 5.21 -0.85
CA VAL A 122 -11.64 5.07 -0.55
C VAL A 122 -11.11 3.73 -1.07
N TRP A 123 -11.89 2.66 -0.88
CA TRP A 123 -11.59 1.32 -1.38
C TRP A 123 -11.58 1.28 -2.91
N GLU A 124 -12.53 1.93 -3.59
CA GLU A 124 -12.50 2.00 -5.06
C GLU A 124 -11.27 2.76 -5.57
N THR A 125 -10.84 3.81 -4.86
CA THR A 125 -9.59 4.52 -5.19
C THR A 125 -8.37 3.62 -5.02
N LEU A 126 -8.31 2.87 -3.92
CA LEU A 126 -7.25 1.88 -3.64
C LEU A 126 -7.24 0.76 -4.68
N LEU A 127 -8.39 0.18 -4.98
CA LEU A 127 -8.53 -0.85 -6.01
C LEU A 127 -8.11 -0.33 -7.39
N GLY A 128 -8.50 0.90 -7.74
CA GLY A 128 -8.08 1.55 -8.97
C GLY A 128 -6.56 1.68 -9.07
N LEU A 129 -5.89 2.08 -7.98
CA LEU A 129 -4.43 2.10 -7.93
C LEU A 129 -3.86 0.69 -8.06
N PHE A 130 -4.34 -0.28 -7.29
CA PHE A 130 -3.81 -1.64 -7.29
C PHE A 130 -3.95 -2.32 -8.65
N ARG A 131 -5.07 -2.12 -9.34
CA ARG A 131 -5.30 -2.64 -10.70
C ARG A 131 -4.35 -2.00 -11.71
N ARG A 132 -4.16 -0.67 -11.68
CA ARG A 132 -3.11 -0.01 -12.51
C ARG A 132 -1.72 -0.58 -12.22
N LEU A 133 -1.45 -0.89 -10.94
CA LEU A 133 -0.22 -1.50 -10.48
C LEU A 133 -0.11 -3.02 -10.75
N GLN A 134 -1.14 -3.64 -11.31
CA GLN A 134 -1.10 -4.98 -11.86
C GLN A 134 -0.91 -4.93 -13.39
N ASP A 135 -1.65 -4.09 -14.11
CA ASP A 135 -1.76 -4.15 -15.58
C ASP A 135 -0.46 -3.86 -16.38
N THR A 136 0.43 -2.99 -15.91
CA THR A 136 1.69 -2.68 -16.64
C THR A 136 2.82 -3.71 -16.47
N THR A 137 2.57 -4.89 -15.88
CA THR A 137 3.55 -5.99 -15.89
C THR A 137 3.89 -6.47 -17.30
N GLY A 138 2.99 -6.25 -18.28
CA GLY A 138 3.25 -6.61 -19.68
C GLY A 138 4.30 -5.73 -20.38
N ILE A 139 4.57 -4.52 -19.88
CA ILE A 139 5.50 -3.58 -20.54
C ILE A 139 6.94 -3.79 -20.05
N ASP A 140 7.12 -4.12 -18.77
CA ASP A 140 8.44 -4.30 -18.17
C ASP A 140 9.08 -5.65 -18.55
N GLU A 141 8.29 -6.72 -18.74
CA GLU A 141 8.79 -8.02 -19.23
C GLU A 141 9.25 -7.95 -20.69
N GLU A 142 8.55 -7.19 -21.54
CA GLU A 142 8.93 -7.01 -22.95
C GLU A 142 10.20 -6.16 -23.08
N ALA A 143 10.37 -5.13 -22.24
CA ALA A 143 11.59 -4.33 -22.17
C ALA A 143 12.79 -5.11 -21.60
N GLN A 144 12.57 -5.98 -20.61
CA GLN A 144 13.62 -6.84 -20.05
C GLN A 144 14.01 -7.98 -21.00
N ASN A 145 13.06 -8.57 -21.73
CA ASN A 145 13.36 -9.55 -22.79
C ASN A 145 14.07 -8.91 -23.99
N ALA A 146 13.66 -7.72 -24.44
CA ALA A 146 14.33 -7.00 -25.52
C ALA A 146 15.79 -6.65 -25.18
N THR A 147 16.05 -6.28 -23.93
CA THR A 147 17.41 -6.01 -23.44
C THR A 147 18.24 -7.30 -23.35
N THR A 148 17.64 -8.42 -22.90
CA THR A 148 18.33 -9.71 -22.80
C THR A 148 18.69 -10.30 -24.17
N VAL A 149 17.80 -10.13 -25.17
CA VAL A 149 18.06 -10.56 -26.56
C VAL A 149 19.13 -9.70 -27.22
N ALA A 150 19.16 -8.39 -26.96
CA ALA A 150 20.21 -7.50 -27.49
C ALA A 150 21.60 -7.85 -26.92
N VAL A 151 21.71 -8.17 -25.63
CA VAL A 151 22.98 -8.54 -24.99
C VAL A 151 23.46 -9.93 -25.44
N ALA A 152 22.56 -10.85 -25.80
CA ALA A 152 22.92 -12.17 -26.34
C ALA A 152 23.46 -12.10 -27.78
N ALA A 153 23.07 -11.09 -28.57
CA ALA A 153 23.51 -10.90 -29.95
C ALA A 153 24.91 -10.29 -30.08
N GLU A 154 25.46 -9.69 -29.02
CA GLU A 154 26.78 -9.05 -29.03
C GLU A 154 27.94 -9.93 -28.57
N LYS A 155 27.71 -11.20 -28.22
CA LYS A 155 28.80 -12.10 -27.82
C LYS A 155 29.39 -12.80 -29.06
N PRO A 156 30.62 -12.46 -29.51
CA PRO A 156 31.23 -13.16 -30.62
C PRO A 156 31.55 -14.61 -30.22
N PRO A 157 31.49 -15.57 -31.16
CA PRO A 157 31.85 -16.94 -30.89
C PRO A 157 33.31 -17.00 -30.44
N THR A 158 33.54 -17.50 -29.24
CA THR A 158 34.87 -17.88 -28.75
C THR A 158 35.44 -18.95 -29.66
N ALA A 159 36.59 -18.64 -30.28
CA ALA A 159 37.40 -19.54 -31.09
C ALA A 159 38.02 -20.67 -30.27
#